data_AF-A0A4S2GV82-F1
#
_entry.id   AF-A0A4S2GV82-F1
#
_cell.length_a   1.000
_cell.length_b   1.000
_cell.length_c   1.000
_cell.angle_alpha   90.00
_cell.angle_beta   90.00
_cell.angle_gamma   90.00
#
_symmetry.space_group_name_H-M   'P 1'
#
loop_
_entity.id
_entity.type
_entity.pdbx_description
1 polymer ?
#
loop_
_entity_poly.entity_id
_entity_poly.type
_entity_poly.pdbx_seq_one_letter_code
_entity_poly.pdbx_strand_id
1 'polypeptide(L)'
;LLDALGVQTLDLEGRARHRGSIFGGLGLDAQPSQKGFESALWHVLSRLDPERPVIVEAESSKVGLRPLPPVLWQAMEAAPRIEVRAPVSARARPLVEAYP
;
A
#
# COMPACT_ATOMS: atom_id res chain seq x y z
N LEU A 1 -5.87 -6.99 -10.02
CA LEU A 1 -6.12 -6.31 -11.32
C LEU A 1 -4.81 -5.97 -12.02
N LEU A 2 -3.92 -5.20 -11.39
CA LEU A 2 -2.63 -4.81 -11.99
C LEU A 2 -1.70 -6.00 -12.26
N ASP A 3 -1.61 -6.96 -11.33
CA ASP A 3 -0.81 -8.17 -11.54
C ASP A 3 -1.29 -9.00 -12.75
N ALA A 4 -2.60 -9.03 -13.00
CA ALA A 4 -3.18 -9.70 -14.17
C ALA A 4 -2.86 -8.98 -15.49
N LEU A 5 -2.48 -7.71 -15.43
CA LEU A 5 -1.96 -6.93 -16.55
C LEU A 5 -0.42 -7.01 -16.64
N GLY A 6 0.23 -7.83 -15.81
CA GLY A 6 1.68 -7.99 -15.77
C GLY A 6 2.43 -6.80 -15.16
N VAL A 7 1.75 -5.89 -14.47
CA VAL A 7 2.37 -4.73 -13.80
C VAL A 7 2.96 -5.14 -12.46
N GLN A 8 4.15 -4.64 -12.12
CA GLN A 8 4.77 -4.89 -10.82
C GLN A 8 4.11 -4.03 -9.75
N THR A 9 3.71 -4.62 -8.63
CA THR A 9 3.03 -3.91 -7.55
C THR A 9 3.70 -4.15 -6.19
N LEU A 10 3.63 -3.12 -5.33
CA LEU A 10 3.94 -3.21 -3.92
C LEU A 10 2.72 -2.75 -3.12
N ASP A 11 1.91 -3.72 -2.68
CA ASP A 11 0.72 -3.52 -1.85
C ASP A 11 1.14 -3.40 -0.37
N LEU A 12 1.29 -2.16 0.09
CA LEU A 12 1.72 -1.80 1.44
C LEU A 12 0.61 -2.06 2.46
N GLU A 13 -0.63 -1.69 2.13
CA GLU A 13 -1.82 -1.87 2.96
C GLU A 13 -2.06 -3.33 3.32
N GLY A 14 -2.05 -4.23 2.35
CA GLY A 14 -2.23 -5.67 2.54
C GLY A 14 -1.11 -6.28 3.37
N ARG A 15 0.13 -5.83 3.17
CA ARG A 15 1.29 -6.28 3.98
C ARG A 15 1.24 -5.73 5.40
N ALA A 16 0.69 -4.53 5.59
CA ALA A 16 0.47 -3.95 6.91
C ALA A 16 -0.81 -4.44 7.59
N ARG A 17 -1.70 -5.14 6.87
CA ARG A 17 -3.07 -5.48 7.28
C ARG A 17 -3.85 -4.23 7.70
N HIS A 18 -3.83 -3.20 6.86
CA HIS A 18 -4.37 -1.90 7.20
C HIS A 18 -4.74 -1.09 5.96
N ARG A 19 -5.91 -0.46 5.94
CA ARG A 19 -6.47 0.27 4.78
C ARG A 19 -6.07 1.76 4.71
N GLY A 20 -4.82 2.10 5.06
CA GLY A 20 -4.27 3.47 4.93
C GLY A 20 -4.92 4.61 5.74
N SER A 21 -6.08 4.39 6.37
CA SER A 21 -6.89 5.42 7.04
C SER A 21 -6.79 5.36 8.56
N ILE A 22 -7.33 6.37 9.26
CA ILE A 22 -7.44 6.34 10.74
C ILE A 22 -8.28 5.15 11.24
N PHE A 23 -9.22 4.67 10.42
CA PHE A 23 -10.05 3.51 10.70
C PHE A 23 -9.47 2.22 10.07
N GLY A 24 -8.29 2.30 9.45
CA GLY A 24 -7.77 1.29 8.54
C GLY A 24 -7.54 -0.08 9.17
N GLY A 25 -7.45 -0.17 10.50
CA GLY A 25 -7.36 -1.43 11.24
C GLY A 25 -8.71 -2.07 11.61
N LEU A 26 -9.84 -1.39 11.43
CA LEU A 26 -11.14 -1.92 11.82
C LEU A 26 -11.54 -3.13 10.97
N GLY A 27 -11.91 -4.23 11.64
CA GLY A 27 -12.34 -5.46 10.98
C GLY A 27 -11.23 -6.20 10.23
N LEU A 28 -9.96 -5.90 10.52
CA LEU A 28 -8.79 -6.61 10.00
C LEU A 28 -8.05 -7.33 11.13
N ASP A 29 -7.23 -8.30 10.76
CA ASP A 29 -6.28 -8.94 11.67
C ASP A 29 -5.28 -7.93 12.23
N ALA A 30 -4.68 -8.27 13.38
CA ALA A 30 -3.61 -7.46 13.95
C ALA A 30 -2.49 -7.23 12.94
N GLN A 31 -1.99 -5.98 12.88
CA GLN A 31 -0.83 -5.63 12.07
C GLN A 31 0.36 -6.52 12.44
N PRO A 32 1.21 -6.90 11.48
CA PRO A 32 2.41 -7.65 11.79
C PRO A 32 3.36 -6.85 12.69
N SER A 33 4.32 -7.53 13.30
CA SER A 33 5.47 -6.86 13.92
C SER A 33 6.22 -6.02 12.89
N GLN A 34 7.04 -5.05 13.33
CA GLN A 34 7.80 -4.20 12.40
C GLN A 34 8.71 -5.05 11.51
N LYS A 35 9.42 -6.00 12.13
CA LYS A 35 10.26 -6.97 11.44
C LYS A 35 9.45 -7.81 10.44
N GLY A 36 8.24 -8.23 10.81
CA GLY A 36 7.35 -9.01 9.93
C GLY A 36 6.93 -8.21 8.70
N PHE A 37 6.55 -6.95 8.90
CA PHE A 37 6.21 -6.03 7.82
C PHE A 37 7.39 -5.81 6.87
N GLU A 38 8.57 -5.44 7.39
CA GLU A 38 9.78 -5.22 6.59
C GLU A 38 10.24 -6.48 5.85
N SER A 39 10.13 -7.66 6.48
CA SER A 39 10.44 -8.93 5.83
C SER A 39 9.49 -9.22 4.66
N ALA A 40 8.20 -8.89 4.80
CA ALA A 40 7.21 -9.05 3.74
C ALA A 40 7.46 -8.07 2.58
N LEU A 41 7.86 -6.82 2.87
CA LEU A 41 8.27 -5.86 1.85
C LEU A 41 9.50 -6.38 1.07
N TRP A 42 10.54 -6.79 1.80
CA TRP A 42 11.77 -7.33 1.21
C TRP A 42 11.49 -8.51 0.28
N HIS A 43 10.68 -9.47 0.74
CA HIS A 43 10.35 -10.68 -0.03
C HIS A 43 9.67 -10.37 -1.38
N VAL A 44 8.98 -9.23 -1.47
CA VAL A 44 8.31 -8.81 -2.69
C VAL A 44 9.28 -8.07 -3.58
N LEU A 45 9.96 -7.06 -3.04
CA LEU A 45 10.98 -6.29 -3.75
C LEU A 45 12.08 -7.19 -4.35
N SER A 46 12.49 -8.25 -3.64
CA SER A 46 13.53 -9.17 -4.11
C SER A 46 13.15 -10.02 -5.32
N ARG A 47 11.88 -9.98 -5.75
CA ARG A 47 11.37 -10.72 -6.91
C ARG A 47 10.93 -9.81 -8.05
N LEU A 48 10.99 -8.50 -7.86
CA LEU A 48 10.68 -7.53 -8.90
C LEU A 48 11.88 -7.37 -9.83
N ASP A 49 11.60 -7.14 -11.09
CA ASP A 49 12.58 -6.73 -12.09
C ASP A 49 12.90 -5.24 -11.89
N PRO A 50 14.15 -4.87 -11.56
CA PRO A 50 14.53 -3.48 -11.31
C PRO A 50 14.47 -2.60 -12.57
N GLU A 51 14.47 -3.18 -13.77
CA GLU A 51 14.39 -2.45 -15.03
C GLU A 51 12.94 -2.05 -15.39
N ARG A 52 11.96 -2.43 -14.56
CA ARG A 52 10.55 -2.20 -14.80
C ARG A 52 9.94 -1.35 -13.69
N PRO A 53 8.99 -0.45 -14.00
CA PRO A 53 8.34 0.37 -12.98
C PRO A 53 7.55 -0.50 -12.00
N VAL A 54 7.49 -0.04 -10.75
CA VAL A 54 6.69 -0.63 -9.67
C VAL A 54 5.61 0.37 -9.27
N ILE A 55 4.36 -0.08 -9.28
CA ILE A 55 3.23 0.71 -8.76
C ILE A 55 3.12 0.45 -7.26
N VAL A 56 3.10 1.53 -6.49
CA VAL A 56 2.97 1.51 -5.03
C VAL A 56 1.77 2.36 -4.65
N GLU A 57 1.07 1.96 -3.59
CA GLU A 57 0.02 2.78 -2.99
C GLU A 57 0.59 4.13 -2.50
N ALA A 58 -0.18 5.20 -2.67
CA ALA A 58 0.22 6.55 -2.28
C ALA A 58 0.07 6.81 -0.77
N GLU A 59 0.65 5.92 0.04
CA GLU A 59 0.66 5.99 1.50
C GLU A 59 1.58 7.10 2.01
N SER A 60 1.40 7.46 3.29
CA SER A 60 2.34 8.34 3.98
C SER A 60 3.64 7.61 4.34
N SER A 61 4.50 8.20 5.16
CA SER A 61 5.73 7.57 5.66
C SER A 61 5.49 6.33 6.55
N LYS A 62 4.23 5.98 6.80
CA LYS A 62 3.79 4.80 7.55
C LYS A 62 2.41 4.34 7.10
N VAL A 63 2.13 3.05 7.30
CA VAL A 63 0.80 2.44 7.13
C VAL A 63 0.26 1.99 8.49
N GLY A 64 -0.69 2.76 9.03
CA GLY A 64 -1.16 2.61 10.42
C GLY A 64 -0.01 2.77 11.41
N LEU A 65 0.35 1.69 12.12
CA LEU A 65 1.47 1.70 13.08
C LEU A 65 2.80 1.24 12.48
N ARG A 66 2.89 0.91 11.19
CA ARG A 66 4.11 0.41 10.54
C ARG A 66 4.82 1.51 9.75
N PRO A 67 5.94 2.09 10.24
CA PRO A 67 6.78 2.97 9.43
C PRO A 67 7.33 2.25 8.21
N LEU A 68 7.42 2.97 7.10
CA LEU A 68 8.11 2.51 5.90
C LEU A 68 9.63 2.64 6.09
N PRO A 69 10.45 1.76 5.48
CA PRO A 69 11.89 1.97 5.39
C PRO A 69 12.20 3.35 4.76
N PRO A 70 13.13 4.15 5.31
CA PRO A 70 13.39 5.51 4.83
C PRO A 70 13.73 5.58 3.34
N VAL A 71 14.50 4.61 2.84
CA VAL A 71 14.89 4.53 1.41
C VAL A 71 13.67 4.31 0.51
N LEU A 72 12.72 3.48 0.95
CA LEU A 72 11.47 3.26 0.20
C LEU A 72 10.62 4.54 0.18
N TRP A 73 10.48 5.20 1.33
CA TRP A 73 9.72 6.45 1.43
C TRP A 73 10.30 7.55 0.52
N GLN A 74 11.63 7.75 0.53
CA GLN A 74 12.29 8.72 -0.34
C GLN A 74 12.07 8.42 -1.82
N ALA A 75 12.10 7.15 -2.22
CA ALA A 75 11.79 6.75 -3.59
C ALA A 75 10.32 7.05 -3.96
N MET A 76 9.38 6.81 -3.04
CA MET A 76 7.96 7.14 -3.24
C MET A 76 7.72 8.65 -3.36
N GLU A 77 8.42 9.47 -2.58
CA GLU A 77 8.31 10.94 -2.66
C GLU A 77 8.79 11.49 -4.00
N ALA A 78 9.86 10.92 -4.57
CA ALA A 78 10.42 11.34 -5.84
C ALA A 78 9.67 10.78 -7.07
N ALA A 79 8.85 9.73 -6.88
CA ALA A 79 8.18 9.04 -7.97
C ALA A 79 7.04 9.87 -8.60
N PRO A 80 6.81 9.74 -9.92
CA PRO A 80 5.62 10.29 -10.57
C PRO A 80 4.34 9.75 -9.93
N ARG A 81 3.34 10.62 -9.74
CA ARG A 81 2.06 10.27 -9.13
C ARG A 81 0.98 10.04 -10.18
N ILE A 82 0.23 8.95 -10.02
CA ILE A 82 -0.96 8.67 -10.82
C ILE A 82 -2.19 9.01 -9.97
N GLU A 83 -2.90 10.06 -10.35
CA GLU A 83 -4.14 10.46 -9.67
C GLU A 83 -5.34 9.71 -10.25
N VAL A 84 -6.01 8.92 -9.43
CA VAL A 84 -7.26 8.24 -9.82
C VAL A 84 -8.44 9.14 -9.46
N ARG A 85 -9.16 9.63 -10.48
CA ARG A 85 -10.34 10.48 -10.30
C ARG A 85 -11.62 9.66 -10.42
N ALA A 86 -12.51 9.83 -9.46
CA ALA A 86 -13.85 9.22 -9.49
C ALA A 86 -14.89 10.16 -8.87
N PRO A 87 -16.17 10.10 -9.30
CA PRO A 87 -17.25 10.84 -8.67
C PRO A 87 -17.34 10.55 -7.16
N VAL A 88 -17.80 11.53 -6.37
CA VAL A 88 -17.94 11.38 -4.91
C VAL A 88 -18.76 10.15 -4.54
N SER A 89 -19.86 9.88 -5.25
CA SER A 89 -20.71 8.70 -5.02
C SER A 89 -19.96 7.38 -5.20
N ALA A 90 -19.11 7.29 -6.23
CA ALA A 90 -18.30 6.09 -6.50
C ALA A 90 -17.20 5.88 -5.44
N ARG A 91 -16.72 6.95 -4.80
CA ARG A 91 -15.78 6.87 -3.68
C ARG A 91 -16.48 6.53 -2.36
N ALA A 92 -17.63 7.16 -2.10
CA ALA A 92 -18.34 7.03 -0.82
C ALA A 92 -18.90 5.62 -0.59
N ARG A 93 -19.43 4.97 -1.63
CA ARG A 93 -20.06 3.65 -1.49
C ARG A 93 -19.09 2.59 -0.92
N PRO A 94 -17.90 2.35 -1.49
CA PRO A 94 -16.93 1.40 -0.93
C PRO A 94 -16.49 1.75 0.49
N LEU A 95 -16.39 3.04 0.83
CA LEU A 95 -16.04 3.50 2.18
C LEU A 95 -17.09 3.06 3.20
N VAL A 96 -18.38 3.24 2.90
CA VAL A 96 -19.47 2.80 3.80
C VAL A 96 -19.50 1.27 3.93
N GLU A 97 -19.20 0.53 2.86
CA GLU A 97 -19.15 -0.93 2.89
C GLU A 97 -17.92 -1.47 3.66
N ALA A 98 -16.78 -0.78 3.60
CA ALA A 98 -15.51 -1.24 4.16
C ALA A 98 -15.32 -0.93 5.67
N TYR A 99 -16.07 0.04 6.21
CA TYR A 99 -15.99 0.45 7.61
C TYR A 99 -17.37 0.32 8.27
N PRO A 100 -17.65 -0.81 8.94
CA PRO A 100 -18.89 -1.01 9.70
C PRO A 100 -18.97 -0.15 10.97
#